data_AF-S4R7B9-F1
#
_entry.id   AF-S4R7B9-F1
#
_cell.length_a   1.000
_cell.length_b   1.000
_cell.length_c   1.000
_cell.angle_alpha   90.00
_cell.angle_beta   90.00
_cell.angle_gamma   90.00
#
_symmetry.space_group_name_H-M   'P 1'
#
loop_
_entity.id
_entity.type
_entity.pdbx_description
1 polymer ?
#
loop_
_entity_poly.entity_id
_entity_poly.type
_entity_poly.pdbx_seq_one_letter_code
_entity_poly.pdbx_strand_id
1 'polypeptide(L)'
;LDRNPSPPPGNHGPATDTIGDTTYSKHWLFATLTKLIQAVTTEEPRLGREAREAPPESDHVDEDLEDDVCRLWDMSTDKDVADFLLEFHSPELLLGVIRASSSPRITEMCVGILGNMACFPEPCNALSQNGDLMKVLLLLLGDPDPPTLLETSRLLLTCLSRPESSRLWLEGIKNTPSVCPNVCFILSSSTNDDLLLKLGEVVDRLFDLDEDLLLAWLSSGRSP
;
A
#
# COMPACT_ATOMS: atom_id res chain seq x y z
N LEU A 1 -2.39 66.45 -0.17
CA LEU A 1 -3.14 65.18 -0.24
C LEU A 1 -2.25 64.17 -0.95
N ASP A 2 -1.25 63.64 -0.23
CA ASP A 2 -0.38 62.56 -0.76
C ASP A 2 -1.11 61.24 -0.58
N ARG A 3 -1.60 60.68 -1.69
CA ARG A 3 -2.13 59.31 -1.69
C ARG A 3 -0.95 58.36 -1.84
N ASN A 4 -0.72 57.55 -0.81
CA ASN A 4 0.19 56.41 -0.86
C ASN A 4 -0.20 55.50 -2.05
N PRO A 5 0.72 55.10 -2.93
CA PRO A 5 0.40 54.19 -4.02
C PRO A 5 -0.11 52.83 -3.50
N SER A 6 -0.97 52.20 -4.29
CA SER A 6 -1.52 50.88 -3.99
C SER A 6 -0.42 49.81 -4.02
N PRO A 7 -0.51 48.76 -3.18
CA PRO A 7 0.48 47.69 -3.19
C PRO A 7 0.47 46.97 -4.54
N PRO A 8 1.62 46.43 -4.98
CA PRO A 8 1.71 45.74 -6.25
C PRO A 8 0.77 44.52 -6.26
N PRO A 9 0.23 44.14 -7.44
CA PRO A 9 -0.56 42.93 -7.58
C PRO A 9 0.25 41.73 -7.09
N GLY A 10 -0.38 40.88 -6.28
CA GLY A 10 0.24 39.69 -5.70
C GLY A 10 0.96 38.90 -6.77
N ASN A 11 2.29 38.93 -6.71
CA ASN A 11 3.14 38.10 -7.55
C ASN A 11 2.83 36.66 -7.15
N HIS A 12 2.16 35.89 -8.01
CA HIS A 12 2.21 34.43 -7.90
C HIS A 12 3.68 34.07 -8.03
N GLY A 13 4.34 33.85 -6.89
CA GLY A 13 5.73 33.43 -6.83
C GLY A 13 5.92 32.13 -7.63
N PRO A 14 7.17 31.77 -7.95
CA PRO A 14 7.43 30.47 -8.55
C PRO A 14 6.71 29.39 -7.74
N ALA A 15 5.98 28.50 -8.44
CA ALA A 15 5.26 27.40 -7.80
C ALA A 15 6.21 26.74 -6.80
N THR A 16 5.86 26.84 -5.51
CA THR A 16 6.72 26.33 -4.45
C THR A 16 6.82 24.83 -4.63
N ASP A 17 8.03 24.28 -4.50
CA ASP A 17 8.28 22.84 -4.57
C ASP A 17 7.67 22.08 -3.38
N THR A 18 6.91 22.76 -2.52
CA THR A 18 6.28 22.18 -1.35
C THR A 18 4.99 21.45 -1.71
N ILE A 19 4.77 20.30 -1.08
CA ILE A 19 3.50 19.58 -1.11
C ILE A 19 2.56 20.18 -0.07
N GLY A 20 1.46 20.80 -0.52
CA GLY A 20 0.51 21.48 0.36
C GLY A 20 1.20 22.49 1.29
N ASP A 21 0.88 22.41 2.58
CA ASP A 21 1.45 23.23 3.66
C ASP A 21 2.68 22.59 4.31
N THR A 22 3.17 21.46 3.78
CA THR A 22 4.34 20.74 4.30
C THR A 22 5.66 21.35 3.81
N THR A 23 6.77 20.90 4.41
CA THR A 23 8.12 21.20 3.91
C THR A 23 8.64 20.18 2.90
N TYR A 24 7.82 19.20 2.52
CA TYR A 24 8.24 18.11 1.64
C TYR A 24 8.28 18.53 0.18
N SER A 25 9.30 18.05 -0.55
CA SER A 25 9.55 18.40 -1.95
C SER A 25 8.74 17.52 -2.91
N LYS A 26 8.00 18.15 -3.83
CA LYS A 26 7.31 17.49 -4.96
C LYS A 26 8.32 16.83 -5.89
N HIS A 27 9.40 17.54 -6.22
CA HIS A 27 10.44 17.02 -7.12
C HIS A 27 11.15 15.81 -6.53
N TRP A 28 11.47 15.83 -5.23
CA TRP A 28 12.07 14.68 -4.57
C TRP A 28 11.15 13.47 -4.61
N LEU A 29 9.86 13.65 -4.28
CA LEU A 29 8.88 12.56 -4.32
C LEU A 29 8.78 11.95 -5.72
N PHE A 30 8.71 12.77 -6.77
CA PHE A 30 8.68 12.26 -8.15
C PHE A 30 9.95 11.53 -8.55
N ALA A 31 11.12 12.04 -8.13
CA ALA A 31 12.38 11.37 -8.39
C ALA A 31 12.40 9.99 -7.71
N THR A 32 11.95 9.89 -6.46
CA THR A 32 11.85 8.63 -5.71
C THR A 32 10.92 7.63 -6.39
N LEU A 33 9.69 8.03 -6.75
CA LEU A 33 8.76 7.14 -7.46
C LEU A 33 9.32 6.68 -8.81
N THR A 34 9.99 7.57 -9.54
CA THR A 34 10.61 7.24 -10.84
C THR A 34 11.72 6.20 -10.67
N LYS A 35 12.61 6.40 -9.68
CA LYS A 35 13.67 5.43 -9.36
C LYS A 35 13.07 4.08 -8.97
N LEU A 36 12.02 4.08 -8.16
CA LEU A 36 11.34 2.87 -7.70
C LEU A 36 10.80 2.04 -8.88
N ILE A 37 10.11 2.69 -9.83
CA ILE A 37 9.58 2.02 -11.03
C ILE A 37 10.74 1.49 -11.90
N GLN A 38 11.82 2.26 -12.05
CA GLN A 38 12.98 1.84 -12.84
C GLN A 38 13.68 0.63 -12.24
N ALA A 39 13.79 0.55 -10.91
CA ALA A 39 14.41 -0.56 -10.22
C ALA A 39 13.69 -1.88 -10.54
N VAL A 40 12.37 -1.93 -10.39
CA VAL A 40 11.58 -3.15 -10.62
C VAL A 40 11.36 -3.50 -12.10
N THR A 41 11.50 -2.52 -13.01
CA THR A 41 11.36 -2.77 -14.47
C THR A 41 12.67 -3.21 -15.13
N THR A 42 13.83 -2.95 -14.51
CA THR A 42 15.14 -3.32 -15.06
C THR A 42 15.56 -4.74 -14.66
N GLU A 43 14.84 -5.37 -13.71
CA GLU A 43 15.00 -6.79 -13.35
C GLU A 43 14.36 -7.74 -14.39
N GLU A 44 14.74 -7.64 -15.67
CA GLU A 44 14.49 -8.71 -16.63
C GLU A 44 15.37 -9.94 -16.31
N PRO A 45 14.88 -11.18 -16.52
CA PRO A 45 15.55 -12.38 -16.06
C PRO A 45 16.89 -12.55 -16.78
N ARG A 46 17.96 -12.77 -16.01
CA ARG A 46 19.29 -13.16 -16.53
C ARG A 46 19.26 -14.58 -17.13
N LEU A 47 18.38 -14.84 -18.09
CA LEU A 47 18.42 -16.01 -18.96
C LEU A 47 19.57 -15.84 -19.95
N GLY A 48 20.78 -16.20 -19.53
CA GLY A 48 21.92 -16.24 -20.45
C GLY A 48 23.33 -16.11 -19.87
N ARG A 49 23.55 -16.11 -18.55
CA ARG A 49 24.90 -16.24 -17.99
C ARG A 49 25.06 -17.58 -17.30
N GLU A 50 25.92 -18.38 -17.91
CA GLU A 50 26.37 -19.71 -17.50
C GLU A 50 26.55 -19.81 -15.99
N ALA A 51 26.08 -20.93 -15.43
CA ALA A 51 26.20 -21.32 -14.05
C ALA A 51 27.62 -21.10 -13.53
N ARG A 52 27.80 -20.02 -12.75
CA ARG A 52 28.89 -19.90 -11.80
C ARG A 52 28.25 -19.93 -10.43
N GLU A 53 28.64 -20.94 -9.66
CA GLU A 53 28.37 -21.11 -8.24
C GLU A 53 28.79 -19.83 -7.49
N ALA A 54 27.88 -18.88 -7.38
CA ALA A 54 27.93 -17.78 -6.45
C ALA A 54 26.65 -17.87 -5.60
N PRO A 55 26.70 -17.52 -4.31
CA PRO A 55 25.48 -17.39 -3.51
C PRO A 55 24.50 -16.43 -4.22
N PRO A 56 23.18 -16.53 -3.98
CA PRO A 56 22.21 -15.63 -4.59
C PRO A 56 22.40 -14.22 -4.04
N GLU A 57 23.30 -13.44 -4.65
CA GLU A 57 23.47 -12.00 -4.42
C GLU A 57 22.54 -11.22 -5.36
N SER A 58 21.22 -11.43 -5.26
CA SER A 58 20.25 -10.70 -6.08
C SER A 58 18.89 -10.45 -5.42
N ASP A 59 18.85 -10.30 -4.09
CA ASP A 59 17.67 -9.80 -3.37
C ASP A 59 17.87 -8.35 -2.87
N HIS A 60 19.04 -7.76 -3.10
CA HIS A 60 19.38 -6.44 -2.57
C HIS A 60 18.96 -5.35 -3.56
N VAL A 61 17.80 -4.77 -3.29
CA VAL A 61 17.44 -3.45 -3.79
C VAL A 61 18.47 -2.45 -3.24
N ASP A 62 18.77 -1.42 -4.02
CA ASP A 62 19.70 -0.36 -3.62
C ASP A 62 19.28 0.22 -2.25
N GLU A 63 20.18 0.17 -1.26
CA GLU A 63 19.93 0.63 0.12
C GLU A 63 19.51 2.11 0.12
N ASP A 64 20.09 2.92 -0.78
CA ASP A 64 19.70 4.33 -0.96
C ASP A 64 18.25 4.46 -1.46
N LEU A 65 17.80 3.53 -2.31
CA LEU A 65 16.42 3.50 -2.78
C LEU A 65 15.47 3.04 -1.68
N GLU A 66 15.84 2.03 -0.89
CA GLU A 66 15.04 1.60 0.26
C GLU A 66 14.87 2.74 1.27
N ASP A 67 15.94 3.48 1.57
CA ASP A 67 15.91 4.67 2.41
C ASP A 67 14.99 5.77 1.84
N ASP A 68 15.08 6.04 0.54
CA ASP A 68 14.20 7.00 -0.14
C ASP A 68 12.73 6.54 -0.07
N VAL A 69 12.42 5.26 -0.26
CA VAL A 69 11.05 4.72 -0.16
C VAL A 69 10.55 4.70 1.28
N CYS A 70 11.41 4.39 2.25
CA CYS A 70 11.09 4.43 3.67
C CYS A 70 10.70 5.86 4.11
N ARG A 71 11.46 6.87 3.67
CA ARG A 71 11.10 8.28 3.88
C ARG A 71 9.78 8.64 3.21
N LEU A 72 9.52 8.14 2.00
CA LEU A 72 8.24 8.35 1.33
C LEU A 72 7.08 7.71 2.11
N TRP A 73 7.30 6.54 2.69
CA TRP A 73 6.34 5.90 3.58
C TRP A 73 6.06 6.74 4.82
N ASP A 74 7.08 7.25 5.51
CA ASP A 74 6.89 8.16 6.65
C ASP A 74 6.10 9.42 6.23
N MET A 75 6.46 10.02 5.10
CA MET A 75 5.78 11.21 4.56
C MET A 75 4.29 10.97 4.26
N SER A 76 3.92 9.77 3.80
CA SER A 76 2.53 9.44 3.45
C SER A 76 1.56 9.42 4.64
N THR A 77 2.06 9.53 5.87
CA THR A 77 1.23 9.76 7.07
C THR A 77 0.65 11.18 7.14
N ASP A 78 1.17 12.11 6.35
CA ASP A 78 0.65 13.47 6.22
C ASP A 78 -0.45 13.55 5.17
N LYS A 79 -1.52 14.29 5.48
CA LYS A 79 -2.70 14.40 4.62
C LYS A 79 -2.36 15.02 3.26
N ASP A 80 -1.58 16.11 3.24
CA ASP A 80 -1.26 16.82 2.01
C ASP A 80 -0.40 15.95 1.10
N VAL A 81 0.47 15.13 1.68
CA VAL A 81 1.26 14.14 0.94
C VAL A 81 0.38 13.03 0.38
N ALA A 82 -0.53 12.47 1.17
CA ALA A 82 -1.45 11.44 0.71
C ALA A 82 -2.35 11.92 -0.43
N ASP A 83 -2.88 13.13 -0.34
CA ASP A 83 -3.69 13.74 -1.41
C ASP A 83 -2.85 13.99 -2.67
N PHE A 84 -1.61 14.45 -2.51
CA PHE A 84 -0.69 14.64 -3.64
C PHE A 84 -0.29 13.33 -4.31
N LEU A 85 -0.03 12.28 -3.54
CA LEU A 85 0.22 10.92 -4.05
C LEU A 85 -0.98 10.43 -4.87
N LEU A 86 -2.20 10.69 -4.41
CA LEU A 86 -3.42 10.37 -5.13
C LEU A 86 -3.56 11.17 -6.43
N GLU A 87 -3.35 12.49 -6.38
CA GLU A 87 -3.40 13.37 -7.56
C GLU A 87 -2.45 12.89 -8.67
N PHE A 88 -1.32 12.31 -8.28
CA PHE A 88 -0.32 11.79 -9.22
C PHE A 88 -0.52 10.33 -9.66
N HIS A 89 -1.65 9.69 -9.35
CA HIS A 89 -1.89 8.28 -9.67
C HIS A 89 -0.81 7.35 -9.08
N SER A 90 -0.27 7.71 -7.92
CA SER A 90 0.71 6.87 -7.22
C SER A 90 0.15 5.51 -6.83
N PRO A 91 -1.14 5.32 -6.50
CA PRO A 91 -1.70 3.99 -6.26
C PRO A 91 -1.49 3.02 -7.43
N GLU A 92 -1.71 3.47 -8.66
CA GLU A 92 -1.52 2.66 -9.87
C GLU A 92 -0.04 2.35 -10.10
N LEU A 93 0.85 3.30 -9.82
CA LEU A 93 2.29 3.10 -9.92
C LEU A 93 2.78 2.08 -8.89
N LEU A 94 2.38 2.23 -7.62
CA LEU A 94 2.72 1.32 -6.53
C LEU A 94 2.15 -0.09 -6.79
N LEU A 95 0.94 -0.20 -7.35
CA LEU A 95 0.39 -1.48 -7.79
C LEU A 95 1.27 -2.15 -8.85
N GLY A 96 1.79 -1.38 -9.81
CA GLY A 96 2.76 -1.86 -10.79
C GLY A 96 4.04 -2.39 -10.13
N VAL A 97 4.53 -1.70 -9.11
CA VAL A 97 5.71 -2.10 -8.33
C VAL A 97 5.45 -3.38 -7.54
N ILE A 98 4.34 -3.46 -6.80
CA ILE A 98 3.92 -4.66 -6.03
C ILE A 98 3.85 -5.90 -6.93
N ARG A 99 3.44 -5.75 -8.19
CA ARG A 99 3.34 -6.86 -9.14
C ARG A 99 4.67 -7.34 -9.69
N ALA A 100 5.64 -6.44 -9.80
CA ALA A 100 6.92 -6.71 -10.46
C ALA A 100 8.06 -6.96 -9.47
N SER A 101 7.95 -6.47 -8.23
CA SER A 101 9.02 -6.55 -7.25
C SER A 101 9.29 -8.00 -6.83
N SER A 102 10.58 -8.36 -6.82
CA SER A 102 11.11 -9.57 -6.19
C SER A 102 11.46 -9.34 -4.71
N SER A 103 11.47 -8.09 -4.25
CA SER A 103 11.86 -7.69 -2.89
C SER A 103 10.65 -7.62 -1.97
N PRO A 104 10.58 -8.47 -0.91
CA PRO A 104 9.52 -8.38 0.10
C PRO A 104 9.51 -7.00 0.77
N ARG A 105 10.68 -6.42 1.04
CA ARG A 105 10.79 -5.12 1.70
C ARG A 105 10.20 -3.99 0.85
N ILE A 106 10.45 -3.97 -0.46
CA ILE A 106 9.83 -2.97 -1.34
C ILE A 106 8.31 -3.17 -1.42
N THR A 107 7.86 -4.42 -1.50
CA THR A 107 6.43 -4.74 -1.52
C THR A 107 5.75 -4.26 -0.25
N GLU A 108 6.31 -4.59 0.92
CA GLU A 108 5.88 -4.10 2.23
C GLU A 108 5.75 -2.58 2.25
N MET A 109 6.79 -1.85 1.87
CA MET A 109 6.77 -0.38 1.90
C MET A 109 5.72 0.21 0.95
N CYS A 110 5.52 -0.38 -0.23
CA CYS A 110 4.46 0.04 -1.15
C CYS A 110 3.07 -0.16 -0.55
N VAL A 111 2.81 -1.30 0.08
CA VAL A 111 1.54 -1.57 0.77
C VAL A 111 1.38 -0.63 1.97
N GLY A 112 2.46 -0.36 2.71
CA GLY A 112 2.49 0.58 3.82
C GLY A 112 2.12 2.01 3.42
N ILE A 113 2.65 2.50 2.30
CA ILE A 113 2.27 3.79 1.70
C ILE A 113 0.77 3.82 1.37
N LEU A 114 0.26 2.79 0.68
CA LEU A 114 -1.18 2.68 0.38
C LEU A 114 -2.03 2.64 1.66
N GLY A 115 -1.57 1.94 2.69
CA GLY A 115 -2.24 1.84 3.99
C GLY A 115 -2.31 3.20 4.69
N ASN A 116 -1.24 4.01 4.62
CA ASN A 116 -1.24 5.37 5.16
C ASN A 116 -2.19 6.29 4.38
N MET A 117 -2.18 6.21 3.05
CA MET A 117 -3.13 6.94 2.22
C MET A 117 -4.58 6.59 2.61
N ALA A 118 -4.89 5.32 2.83
CA ALA A 118 -6.23 4.86 3.22
C ALA A 118 -6.73 5.42 4.57
N CYS A 119 -5.85 5.98 5.41
CA CYS A 119 -6.28 6.69 6.62
C CYS A 119 -7.13 7.94 6.29
N PHE A 120 -6.97 8.51 5.10
CA PHE A 120 -7.69 9.71 4.66
C PHE A 120 -8.93 9.37 3.81
N PRO A 121 -10.07 10.07 3.96
CA PRO A 121 -11.33 9.67 3.32
C PRO A 121 -11.28 9.60 1.80
N GLU A 122 -10.71 10.62 1.16
CA GLU A 122 -10.67 10.73 -0.29
C GLU A 122 -9.73 9.68 -0.91
N PRO A 123 -8.46 9.54 -0.48
CA PRO A 123 -7.62 8.45 -0.95
C PRO A 123 -8.19 7.06 -0.64
N CYS A 124 -8.76 6.83 0.54
CA CYS A 124 -9.39 5.53 0.86
C CYS A 124 -10.50 5.18 -0.13
N ASN A 125 -11.38 6.12 -0.43
CA ASN A 125 -12.46 5.89 -1.39
C ASN A 125 -11.87 5.61 -2.79
N ALA A 126 -10.89 6.38 -3.24
CA ALA A 126 -10.26 6.16 -4.55
C ALA A 126 -9.59 4.77 -4.64
N LEU A 127 -8.83 4.36 -3.62
CA LEU A 127 -8.24 3.02 -3.54
C LEU A 127 -9.31 1.92 -3.59
N SER A 128 -10.43 2.12 -2.89
CA SER A 128 -11.51 1.14 -2.80
C SER A 128 -12.29 0.97 -4.11
N GLN A 129 -12.31 2.01 -4.96
CA GLN A 129 -12.92 1.94 -6.30
C GLN A 129 -12.00 1.26 -7.33
N ASN A 130 -10.70 1.14 -7.04
CA ASN A 130 -9.75 0.45 -7.90
C ASN A 130 -9.82 -1.07 -7.65
N GLY A 131 -10.69 -1.75 -8.40
CA GLY A 131 -10.92 -3.20 -8.26
C GLY A 131 -9.68 -4.06 -8.55
N ASP A 132 -8.76 -3.58 -9.39
CA ASP A 132 -7.52 -4.29 -9.71
C ASP A 132 -6.53 -4.22 -8.53
N LEU A 133 -6.37 -3.03 -7.95
CA LEU A 133 -5.62 -2.80 -6.72
C LEU A 133 -6.17 -3.65 -5.56
N MET A 134 -7.49 -3.62 -5.35
CA MET A 134 -8.16 -4.43 -4.34
C MET A 134 -7.85 -5.92 -4.52
N LYS A 135 -7.98 -6.43 -5.75
CA LYS A 135 -7.71 -7.85 -6.04
C LYS A 135 -6.28 -8.23 -5.73
N VAL A 136 -5.29 -7.42 -6.11
CA VAL A 136 -3.88 -7.71 -5.80
C VAL A 136 -3.62 -7.68 -4.30
N LEU A 137 -4.12 -6.68 -3.58
CA LEU A 137 -3.96 -6.58 -2.14
C LEU A 137 -4.60 -7.77 -1.40
N LEU A 138 -5.77 -8.26 -1.84
CA LEU A 138 -6.37 -9.47 -1.27
C LEU A 138 -5.56 -10.74 -1.56
N LEU A 139 -4.87 -10.80 -2.71
CA LEU A 139 -3.97 -11.91 -3.04
C LEU A 139 -2.69 -11.87 -2.20
N LEU A 140 -2.21 -10.69 -1.77
CA LEU A 140 -1.06 -10.55 -0.87
C LEU A 140 -1.27 -11.23 0.49
N LEU A 141 -2.50 -11.55 0.90
CA LEU A 141 -2.71 -12.40 2.08
C LEU A 141 -2.09 -13.80 1.94
N GLY A 142 -1.69 -14.22 0.74
CA GLY A 142 -0.94 -15.45 0.51
C GLY A 142 0.57 -15.27 0.47
N ASP A 143 1.08 -14.05 0.69
CA ASP A 143 2.51 -13.76 0.67
C ASP A 143 3.23 -14.41 1.88
N PRO A 144 4.44 -14.97 1.72
CA PRO A 144 5.17 -15.58 2.82
C PRO A 144 5.76 -14.55 3.82
N ASP A 145 5.86 -13.28 3.46
CA ASP A 145 6.54 -12.24 4.24
C ASP A 145 5.62 -11.62 5.32
N PRO A 146 5.91 -11.82 6.63
CA PRO A 146 5.04 -11.32 7.70
C PRO A 146 4.86 -9.80 7.74
N PRO A 147 5.89 -8.96 7.50
CA PRO A 147 5.73 -7.51 7.37
C PRO A 147 4.74 -7.11 6.26
N THR A 148 4.85 -7.70 5.07
CA THR A 148 3.91 -7.46 3.97
C THR A 148 2.47 -7.85 4.34
N LEU A 149 2.29 -9.00 5.00
CA LEU A 149 0.99 -9.44 5.52
C LEU A 149 0.43 -8.49 6.58
N LEU A 150 1.27 -7.94 7.45
CA LEU A 150 0.88 -7.01 8.50
C LEU A 150 0.36 -5.71 7.89
N GLU A 151 1.08 -5.13 6.94
CA GLU A 151 0.65 -3.90 6.26
C GLU A 151 -0.60 -4.13 5.41
N THR A 152 -0.71 -5.28 4.75
CA THR A 152 -1.93 -5.68 4.03
C THR A 152 -3.12 -5.75 4.99
N SER A 153 -2.94 -6.36 6.16
CA SER A 153 -3.97 -6.47 7.20
C SER A 153 -4.37 -5.10 7.76
N ARG A 154 -3.40 -4.19 7.97
CA ARG A 154 -3.65 -2.81 8.42
C ARG A 154 -4.46 -2.01 7.39
N LEU A 155 -4.11 -2.13 6.12
CA LEU A 155 -4.86 -1.49 5.03
C LEU A 155 -6.29 -2.03 4.97
N LEU A 156 -6.46 -3.36 5.00
CA LEU A 156 -7.79 -3.99 4.99
C LEU A 156 -8.65 -3.53 6.16
N LEU A 157 -8.10 -3.51 7.38
CA LEU A 157 -8.82 -3.04 8.55
C LEU A 157 -9.27 -1.58 8.39
N THR A 158 -8.39 -0.71 7.91
CA THR A 158 -8.69 0.71 7.65
C THR A 158 -9.86 0.87 6.69
N CYS A 159 -9.83 0.12 5.58
CA CYS A 159 -10.88 0.13 4.57
C CYS A 159 -12.22 -0.46 5.07
N LEU A 160 -12.20 -1.58 5.79
CA LEU A 160 -13.39 -2.21 6.37
C LEU A 160 -14.01 -1.37 7.52
N SER A 161 -13.21 -0.54 8.17
CA SER A 161 -13.68 0.32 9.26
C SER A 161 -14.39 1.59 8.78
N ARG A 162 -14.31 1.90 7.47
CA ARG A 162 -14.92 3.10 6.88
C ARG A 162 -16.27 2.78 6.22
N PRO A 163 -17.36 3.47 6.57
CA PRO A 163 -18.68 3.22 5.99
C PRO A 163 -18.71 3.30 4.46
N GLU A 164 -17.97 4.23 3.87
CA GLU A 164 -17.99 4.52 2.43
C GLU A 164 -17.30 3.44 1.60
N SER A 165 -16.30 2.75 2.16
CA SER A 165 -15.50 1.74 1.45
C SER A 165 -15.76 0.31 1.90
N SER A 166 -16.18 0.09 3.16
CA SER A 166 -16.35 -1.23 3.77
C SER A 166 -17.13 -2.23 2.90
N ARG A 167 -18.22 -1.78 2.26
CA ARG A 167 -19.03 -2.62 1.39
C ARG A 167 -18.25 -3.15 0.18
N LEU A 168 -17.44 -2.32 -0.46
CA LEU A 168 -16.66 -2.72 -1.64
C LEU A 168 -15.62 -3.77 -1.27
N TRP A 169 -14.94 -3.59 -0.13
CA TRP A 169 -13.95 -4.54 0.37
C TRP A 169 -14.58 -5.85 0.85
N LEU A 170 -15.75 -5.79 1.50
CA LEU A 170 -16.52 -6.98 1.85
C LEU A 170 -16.93 -7.79 0.61
N GLU A 171 -17.46 -7.12 -0.42
CA GLU A 171 -17.79 -7.74 -1.70
C GLU A 171 -16.53 -8.31 -2.38
N GLY A 172 -15.40 -7.60 -2.34
CA GLY A 172 -14.11 -8.07 -2.85
C GLY A 172 -13.60 -9.33 -2.15
N ILE A 173 -13.71 -9.38 -0.82
CA ILE A 173 -13.35 -10.55 -0.01
C ILE A 173 -14.24 -11.75 -0.37
N LYS A 174 -15.56 -11.55 -0.46
CA LYS A 174 -16.51 -12.60 -0.88
C LYS A 174 -16.19 -13.14 -2.27
N ASN A 175 -15.72 -12.28 -3.17
CA ASN A 175 -15.38 -12.63 -4.54
C ASN A 175 -13.94 -13.17 -4.71
N THR A 176 -13.17 -13.29 -3.62
CA THR A 176 -11.78 -13.77 -3.65
C THR A 176 -11.63 -15.04 -2.79
N PRO A 177 -11.80 -16.24 -3.38
CA PRO A 177 -11.87 -17.50 -2.62
C PRO A 177 -10.62 -17.85 -1.80
N SER A 178 -9.45 -17.32 -2.16
CA SER A 178 -8.20 -17.55 -1.44
C SER A 178 -8.11 -16.81 -0.11
N VAL A 179 -8.95 -15.80 0.14
CA VAL A 179 -8.86 -14.98 1.37
C VAL A 179 -9.07 -15.84 2.62
N CYS A 180 -10.17 -16.60 2.69
CA CYS A 180 -10.46 -17.44 3.85
C CYS A 180 -9.34 -18.43 4.18
N PRO A 181 -8.86 -19.30 3.26
CA PRO A 181 -7.79 -20.23 3.57
C PRO A 181 -6.47 -19.54 3.94
N ASN A 182 -6.14 -18.41 3.31
CA ASN A 182 -4.94 -17.64 3.66
C ASN A 182 -5.03 -17.06 5.07
N VAL A 183 -6.16 -16.44 5.43
CA VAL A 183 -6.40 -15.92 6.79
C VAL A 183 -6.33 -17.04 7.82
N CYS A 184 -6.98 -18.18 7.57
CA CYS A 184 -6.90 -19.35 8.45
C CYS A 184 -5.47 -19.87 8.60
N PHE A 185 -4.71 -19.92 7.51
CA PHE A 185 -3.31 -20.33 7.53
C PHE A 185 -2.48 -19.40 8.41
N ILE A 186 -2.52 -18.08 8.17
CA ILE A 186 -1.78 -17.08 8.95
C ILE A 186 -2.09 -17.20 10.45
N LEU A 187 -3.38 -17.25 10.81
CA LEU A 187 -3.81 -17.37 12.21
C LEU A 187 -3.35 -18.69 12.87
N SER A 188 -3.13 -19.74 12.09
CA SER A 188 -2.73 -21.05 12.59
C SER A 188 -1.21 -21.25 12.61
N SER A 189 -0.46 -20.54 11.76
CA SER A 189 0.97 -20.80 11.52
C SER A 189 1.90 -19.66 11.92
N SER A 190 1.41 -18.41 12.00
CA SER A 190 2.25 -17.26 12.34
C SER A 190 2.68 -17.29 13.80
N THR A 191 3.92 -16.87 14.07
CA THR A 191 4.42 -16.58 15.43
C THR A 191 4.67 -15.07 15.62
N ASN A 192 4.24 -14.25 14.67
CA ASN A 192 4.35 -12.79 14.76
C ASN A 192 3.08 -12.27 15.46
N ASP A 193 3.25 -11.80 16.70
CA ASP A 193 2.15 -11.35 17.56
C ASP A 193 1.40 -10.14 16.98
N ASP A 194 2.12 -9.20 16.37
CA ASP A 194 1.51 -7.99 15.77
C ASP A 194 0.64 -8.35 14.57
N LEU A 195 1.11 -9.28 13.72
CA LEU A 195 0.34 -9.79 12.59
C LEU A 195 -0.91 -10.54 13.07
N LEU A 196 -0.78 -11.42 14.07
CA LEU A 196 -1.91 -12.15 14.63
C LEU A 196 -2.96 -11.22 15.24
N LEU A 197 -2.52 -10.21 16.00
CA LEU A 197 -3.40 -9.20 16.57
C LEU A 197 -4.13 -8.44 15.46
N LYS A 198 -3.39 -7.92 14.48
CA LYS A 198 -3.97 -7.12 13.40
C LYS A 198 -4.95 -7.92 12.55
N LEU A 199 -4.59 -9.17 12.21
CA LEU A 199 -5.47 -10.04 11.43
C LEU A 199 -6.70 -10.46 12.24
N GLY A 200 -6.56 -10.64 13.55
CA GLY A 200 -7.69 -10.83 14.46
C GLY A 200 -8.69 -9.67 14.41
N GLU A 201 -8.20 -8.42 14.44
CA GLU A 201 -9.05 -7.22 14.29
C GLU A 201 -9.74 -7.17 12.92
N VAL A 202 -9.05 -7.57 11.84
CA VAL A 202 -9.67 -7.66 10.50
C VAL A 202 -10.82 -8.66 10.51
N VAL A 203 -10.62 -9.84 11.08
CA VAL A 203 -11.63 -10.91 11.14
C VAL A 203 -12.81 -10.50 12.00
N ASP A 204 -12.56 -9.93 13.17
CA ASP A 204 -13.59 -9.39 14.07
C ASP A 204 -14.47 -8.36 13.33
N ARG A 205 -13.81 -7.37 12.70
CA ARG A 205 -14.50 -6.35 11.92
C ARG A 205 -15.30 -6.92 10.75
N LEU A 206 -14.75 -7.91 10.05
CA LEU A 206 -15.39 -8.54 8.90
C LEU A 206 -16.67 -9.26 9.31
N PHE A 207 -16.64 -9.97 10.42
CA PHE A 207 -17.79 -10.73 10.93
C PHE A 207 -18.85 -9.83 11.56
N ASP A 208 -18.45 -8.69 12.15
CA ASP A 208 -19.37 -7.63 12.56
C ASP A 208 -20.13 -7.01 11.38
N LEU A 209 -19.49 -6.94 10.21
CA LEU A 209 -20.11 -6.40 8.99
C LEU A 209 -21.04 -7.40 8.30
N ASP A 210 -20.78 -8.71 8.42
CA ASP A 210 -21.48 -9.74 7.66
C ASP A 210 -21.52 -11.10 8.38
N GLU A 211 -22.61 -11.34 9.11
CA GLU A 211 -22.82 -12.60 9.85
C GLU A 211 -22.90 -13.83 8.92
N ASP A 212 -23.44 -13.67 7.71
CA ASP A 212 -23.52 -14.76 6.73
C ASP A 212 -22.12 -15.22 6.28
N LEU A 213 -21.18 -14.28 6.14
CA LEU A 213 -19.78 -14.59 5.83
C LEU A 213 -19.11 -15.39 6.96
N LEU A 214 -19.37 -15.03 8.22
CA LEU A 214 -18.92 -15.81 9.38
C LEU A 214 -19.43 -17.26 9.30
N LEU A 215 -20.73 -17.44 9.05
CA LEU A 215 -21.33 -18.77 8.94
C LEU A 215 -20.72 -19.58 7.78
N ALA A 216 -20.47 -18.91 6.65
CA ALA A 216 -19.82 -19.53 5.49
C ALA A 216 -18.39 -20.01 5.81
N TRP A 217 -17.59 -19.19 6.51
CA TRP A 217 -16.21 -19.55 6.89
C TRP A 217 -16.19 -20.71 7.89
N LEU A 218 -17.10 -20.73 8.87
CA LEU A 218 -17.24 -21.84 9.82
C LEU A 218 -17.63 -23.17 9.14
N SER A 219 -18.46 -23.10 8.10
CA SER A 219 -18.88 -24.29 7.34
C SER A 219 -17.77 -24.83 6.43
N SER A 220 -16.89 -23.96 5.94
CA SER A 220 -15.78 -24.31 5.04
C SER A 220 -14.64 -25.03 5.78
N GLY A 221 -14.44 -24.73 7.06
CA GLY A 221 -13.47 -25.42 7.94
C GLY A 221 -13.87 -26.84 8.37
N ARG A 222 -15.02 -27.36 7.93
CA ARG A 222 -15.53 -28.71 8.27
C ARG A 222 -15.32 -29.76 7.19
N SER A 223 -14.41 -29.55 6.24
CA SER A 223 -14.02 -30.62 5.31
C SER A 223 -13.29 -31.75 6.08
N PRO A 224 -13.66 -33.03 5.88
CA PRO A 224 -13.18 -34.17 6.66
C PRO A 224 -11.68 -34.47 6.48
#